data_AF-A0AAW1IMJ5-F1
#
_entry.id   AF-A0AAW1IMJ5-F1
#
_cell.length_a   1.000
_cell.length_b   1.000
_cell.length_c   1.000
_cell.angle_alpha   90.00
_cell.angle_beta   90.00
_cell.angle_gamma   90.00
#
_symmetry.space_group_name_H-M   'P 1'
#
loop_
_entity.id
_entity.type
_entity.pdbx_description
1 polymer ?
#
loop_
_entity_poly.entity_id
_entity_poly.type
_entity_poly.pdbx_seq_one_letter_code
_entity_poly.pdbx_strand_id
1 'polypeptide(L)'
;MMFPDAQYNIWIDGKMELIVDPLLMLERYLWRGKHTYAIAQHKHHRNVYEEADANKRRKRYARPLIDLQMKIYRYEGMEPWSPLKSTPSGKNG
;
A
#
# COMPACT_ATOMS: atom_id res chain seq x y z
N MET A 1 5.69 -3.70 -0.53
CA MET A 1 5.39 -4.04 0.88
C MET A 1 3.96 -4.56 0.94
N MET A 2 3.71 -5.70 1.57
CA MET A 2 2.39 -6.34 1.68
C MET A 2 2.19 -6.91 3.07
N PHE A 3 0.94 -6.91 3.55
CA PHE A 3 0.54 -7.66 4.73
C PHE A 3 0.65 -9.17 4.46
N PRO A 4 0.86 -10.01 5.49
CA PRO A 4 1.17 -11.43 5.31
C PRO A 4 0.14 -12.20 4.47
N ASP A 5 -1.14 -11.86 4.60
CA ASP A 5 -2.25 -12.56 3.93
C ASP A 5 -2.89 -11.75 2.78
N ALA A 6 -2.30 -10.62 2.40
CA ALA A 6 -2.84 -9.75 1.36
C ALA A 6 -2.28 -10.10 -0.03
N GLN A 7 -3.17 -10.38 -0.99
CA GLN A 7 -2.80 -10.60 -2.40
C GLN A 7 -2.57 -9.27 -3.15
N TYR A 8 -3.30 -8.22 -2.77
CA TYR A 8 -3.26 -6.91 -3.39
C TYR A 8 -3.34 -5.81 -2.33
N ASN A 9 -2.64 -4.71 -2.57
CA ASN A 9 -2.73 -3.50 -1.76
C ASN A 9 -3.17 -2.34 -2.65
N ILE A 10 -4.24 -1.65 -2.26
CA ILE A 10 -4.73 -0.45 -2.94
C ILE A 10 -4.36 0.76 -2.08
N TRP A 11 -3.76 1.77 -2.71
CA TRP A 11 -3.37 3.01 -2.05
C TRP A 11 -4.26 4.12 -2.60
N ILE A 12 -4.92 4.84 -1.70
CA ILE A 12 -5.85 5.92 -2.03
C ILE A 12 -5.28 7.21 -1.40
N ASP A 13 -5.44 8.34 -2.09
CA ASP A 13 -5.07 9.64 -1.53
C ASP A 13 -5.89 9.91 -0.26
N GLY A 14 -5.25 10.36 0.82
CA GLY A 14 -5.92 10.64 2.10
C GLY A 14 -6.93 11.80 2.05
N LYS A 15 -7.00 12.53 0.93
CA LYS A 15 -8.05 13.52 0.65
C LYS A 15 -9.29 12.92 -0.02
N MET A 16 -9.24 11.66 -0.41
CA MET A 16 -10.36 10.95 -1.04
C MET A 16 -11.12 10.14 0.01
N GLU A 17 -12.45 10.23 -0.03
CA GLU A 17 -13.34 9.41 0.78
C GLU A 17 -14.02 8.36 -0.09
N LEU A 18 -14.06 7.12 0.41
CA LEU A 18 -14.80 6.03 -0.21
C LEU A 18 -16.28 6.18 0.17
N ILE A 19 -17.05 6.83 -0.71
CA ILE A 19 -18.49 7.05 -0.53
C ILE A 19 -19.36 5.92 -1.11
N VAL A 20 -18.75 4.97 -1.83
CA VAL A 20 -19.40 3.81 -2.46
C VAL A 20 -18.65 2.55 -2.03
N ASP A 21 -19.35 1.40 -2.02
CA ASP A 21 -18.78 0.09 -1.72
C ASP A 21 -17.45 -0.15 -2.48
N PRO A 22 -16.33 -0.37 -1.78
CA PRO A 22 -15.04 -0.64 -2.39
C PRO A 22 -15.02 -1.85 -3.33
N LEU A 23 -15.88 -2.86 -3.11
CA LEU A 23 -15.97 -4.01 -4.02
C LEU A 23 -16.40 -3.60 -5.44
N LEU A 24 -17.23 -2.55 -5.57
CA LEU A 24 -17.63 -2.05 -6.88
C LEU A 24 -16.44 -1.46 -7.65
N MET A 25 -15.42 -0.94 -6.97
CA MET A 25 -14.17 -0.54 -7.61
C MET A 25 -13.40 -1.76 -8.14
N LEU A 26 -13.36 -2.86 -7.39
CA LEU A 26 -12.72 -4.11 -7.84
C LEU A 26 -13.48 -4.69 -9.05
N GLU A 27 -14.80 -4.68 -9.03
CA GLU A 27 -15.60 -5.18 -10.15
C GLU A 27 -15.43 -4.33 -11.41
N ARG A 28 -15.48 -3.00 -11.25
CA ARG A 28 -15.39 -2.07 -12.37
C ARG A 28 -13.98 -1.98 -12.96
N TYR A 29 -12.94 -2.08 -12.13
CA TYR A 29 -11.56 -1.81 -12.53
C TYR A 29 -10.61 -3.00 -12.41
N LEU A 30 -10.99 -4.17 -11.89
CA LEU A 30 -10.11 -5.35 -11.85
C LEU A 30 -10.75 -6.55 -12.55
N TRP A 31 -12.07 -6.77 -12.41
CA TRP A 31 -12.76 -7.93 -12.98
C TRP A 31 -13.28 -7.78 -14.43
N ARG A 32 -13.47 -6.56 -14.95
CA ARG A 32 -13.85 -6.36 -16.37
C ARG A 32 -12.63 -6.40 -17.29
N GLY A 33 -12.58 -7.40 -18.17
CA GLY A 33 -11.41 -7.79 -18.96
C GLY A 33 -10.87 -6.76 -19.97
N LYS A 34 -9.57 -6.90 -20.24
CA LYS A 34 -8.76 -6.22 -21.28
C LYS A 34 -8.43 -4.73 -21.08
N HIS A 35 -8.50 -4.20 -19.86
CA HIS A 35 -7.91 -2.88 -19.59
C HIS A 35 -6.45 -3.02 -19.13
N THR A 36 -5.53 -2.34 -19.82
CA THR A 36 -4.12 -2.25 -19.44
C THR A 36 -4.02 -1.35 -18.21
N TYR A 37 -3.91 -1.95 -17.03
CA TYR A 37 -3.72 -1.20 -15.79
C TYR A 37 -2.28 -0.71 -15.70
N ALA A 38 -2.09 0.59 -15.54
CA ALA A 38 -0.83 1.13 -15.06
C ALA A 38 -0.74 0.85 -13.56
N ILE A 39 -0.19 -0.31 -13.19
CA ILE A 39 0.31 -0.53 -11.84
C ILE A 39 1.49 0.42 -11.68
N ALA A 40 1.22 1.62 -11.18
CA ALA A 40 2.24 2.63 -10.95
C ALA A 40 3.08 2.17 -9.76
N GLN A 41 4.12 1.38 -10.02
CA GLN A 41 5.19 1.19 -9.06
C GLN A 41 5.85 2.56 -8.87
N HIS A 42 5.53 3.23 -7.78
CA HIS A 42 6.14 4.52 -7.46
C HIS A 42 7.65 4.30 -7.33
N LYS A 43 8.44 4.81 -8.29
CA LYS A 43 9.89 4.52 -8.41
C LYS A 43 10.67 4.77 -7.13
N HIS A 44 10.20 5.73 -6.33
CA HIS A 44 10.89 6.21 -5.13
C HIS A 44 10.33 5.64 -3.82
N HIS A 45 9.08 5.18 -3.77
CA HIS A 45 8.41 4.85 -2.50
C HIS A 45 8.13 3.35 -2.46
N ARG A 46 9.19 2.56 -2.34
CA ARG A 46 9.08 1.09 -2.22
C ARG A 46 8.65 0.65 -0.82
N ASN A 47 8.74 1.57 0.14
CA ASN A 47 8.58 1.31 1.56
C ASN A 47 7.80 2.45 2.24
N VAL A 48 6.71 2.12 2.94
CA VAL A 48 5.91 3.11 3.69
C VAL A 48 6.71 3.74 4.83
N TYR A 49 7.69 3.02 5.39
CA TYR A 49 8.53 3.50 6.48
C TYR A 49 9.48 4.61 6.01
N GLU A 50 10.03 4.48 4.79
CA GLU A 50 10.85 5.53 4.19
C GLU A 50 10.02 6.79 3.88
N GLU A 51 8.78 6.59 3.42
CA GLU A 51 7.85 7.67 3.15
C GLU A 51 7.38 8.36 4.43
N ALA A 52 7.16 7.61 5.51
CA ALA A 52 6.88 8.15 6.84
C ALA A 52 8.04 9.02 7.34
N ASP A 53 9.28 8.57 7.19
CA ASP A 53 10.46 9.35 7.55
C ASP A 53 10.61 10.61 6.67
N ALA A 54 10.32 10.51 5.38
CA ALA A 54 10.32 11.66 4.48
C ALA A 54 9.24 12.69 4.85
N ASN A 55 8.04 12.24 5.24
CA ASN A 55 6.96 13.11 5.71
C ASN A 55 7.31 13.78 7.05
N LYS A 56 7.97 13.07 7.97
CA LYS A 56 8.51 13.66 9.22
C LYS A 56 9.54 14.75 8.96
N ARG A 57 10.43 14.57 7.97
CA ARG A 57 11.41 15.58 7.56
C ARG A 57 10.75 16.82 6.97
N ARG A 58 9.70 16.64 6.16
CA ARG A 58 8.94 17.73 5.51
C ARG A 58 7.95 18.45 6.43
N LYS A 59 7.78 17.99 7.69
CA LYS A 59 6.85 18.56 8.68
C LYS A 59 5.40 18.69 8.16
N ARG A 60 4.97 17.79 7.26
CA ARG A 60 3.62 17.85 6.65
C ARG A 60 2.51 17.38 7.59
N TYR A 61 2.82 16.46 8.50
CA TYR A 61 1.87 15.91 9.47
C TYR A 61 2.51 15.85 10.86
N ALA A 62 1.67 15.74 11.89
CA ALA A 62 2.13 15.61 13.27
C ALA A 62 2.94 14.31 13.44
N ARG A 63 4.19 14.45 13.91
CA ARG A 63 5.11 13.31 14.10
C ARG A 63 4.51 12.17 14.93
N PRO A 64 3.81 12.43 16.06
CA PRO A 64 3.23 11.36 16.87
C PRO A 64 2.18 10.52 16.11
N LEU A 65 1.40 11.13 15.21
CA LEU A 65 0.42 10.41 14.41
C LEU A 65 1.11 9.50 13.37
N ILE A 66 2.17 9.99 12.73
CA ILE A 66 2.98 9.18 11.81
C ILE A 66 3.58 7.97 12.57
N ASP A 67 4.18 8.21 13.73
CA ASP A 67 4.83 7.14 14.50
C ASP A 67 3.82 6.12 15.04
N LEU A 68 2.64 6.56 15.46
CA LEU A 68 1.53 5.67 15.85
C LEU A 68 1.10 4.78 14.68
N GLN A 69 0.91 5.36 13.50
CA GLN A 69 0.52 4.61 12.29
C GLN A 69 1.56 3.54 11.94
N MET A 70 2.85 3.89 11.99
CA MET A 70 3.94 2.93 11.71
C MET A 70 4.00 1.81 12.74
N LYS A 71 3.66 2.09 14.00
CA LYS A 71 3.57 1.07 15.06
C LYS A 71 2.43 0.08 14.78
N ILE A 72 1.26 0.58 14.38
CA ILE A 72 0.11 -0.26 14.00
C ILE A 72 0.49 -1.17 12.83
N TYR A 73 1.10 -0.61 11.77
CA TYR A 73 1.53 -1.41 10.62
C TYR A 73 2.49 -2.54 10.99
N ARG A 74 3.48 -2.30 11.86
CA ARG A 74 4.36 -3.37 12.34
C ARG A 74 3.61 -4.41 13.16
N TYR A 75 2.72 -3.98 14.04
CA TYR A 75 1.92 -4.87 14.87
C TYR A 75 1.05 -5.82 14.03
N GLU A 76 0.44 -5.30 12.96
CA GLU A 76 -0.37 -6.04 12.00
C GLU A 76 0.47 -6.87 10.99
N GLY A 77 1.79 -6.99 11.20
CA GLY A 77 2.67 -7.83 10.37
C GLY A 77 3.12 -7.19 9.04
N MET A 78 2.97 -5.87 8.88
CA MET A 78 3.42 -5.16 7.68
C MET A 78 4.95 -4.96 7.71
N GLU A 79 5.69 -6.00 7.32
CA GLU A 79 7.16 -5.95 7.32
C GLU A 79 7.72 -4.99 6.25
N PRO A 80 8.78 -4.22 6.56
CA PRO A 80 9.48 -3.36 5.61
C PRO A 80 9.81 -4.09 4.31
N TRP A 81 9.78 -3.36 3.19
CA TRP A 81 10.23 -3.93 1.93
C TRP A 81 11.74 -4.22 1.99
N SER A 82 12.14 -5.43 1.57
CA SER A 82 13.56 -5.81 1.43
C SER A 82 13.79 -6.42 0.04
N PRO A 83 14.99 -6.30 -0.55
CA PRO A 83 15.33 -6.94 -1.81
C PRO A 83 15.25 -8.47 -1.77
N LEU A 84 15.36 -9.04 -0.56
CA LEU A 84 15.25 -10.47 -0.30
C LEU A 84 13.78 -10.95 -0.17
N LYS A 85 12.84 -10.02 -0.05
CA LYS A 85 11.41 -10.32 0.00
C LYS A 85 10.97 -10.69 -1.42
N SER A 86 10.96 -11.99 -1.71
CA SER A 86 10.36 -12.50 -2.94
C SER A 86 8.89 -12.08 -2.97
N THR A 87 8.46 -11.49 -4.08
CA THR A 87 7.04 -11.40 -4.38
C THR A 87 6.49 -12.83 -4.33
N PRO A 88 5.34 -13.12 -3.69
CA PRO A 88 4.73 -14.43 -3.82
C PRO A 88 4.50 -14.65 -5.32
N SER A 89 5.36 -15.43 -5.97
CA SER A 89 5.09 -15.91 -7.31
C SER A 89 3.86 -16.77 -7.15
N GLY A 90 2.75 -16.38 -7.77
CA GLY A 90 1.52 -17.15 -7.75
C GLY A 90 1.86 -18.62 -7.94
N LYS A 91 1.54 -19.44 -6.95
CA LYS A 91 1.61 -20.88 -7.10
C LYS A 91 0.55 -21.25 -8.14
N ASN A 92 0.98 -21.37 -9.39
CA ASN A 92 0.28 -22.17 -10.38
C ASN A 92 0.53 -23.63 -10.00
N GLY A 93 -0.55 -24.40 -9.85
CA GLY A 93 -0.51 -25.85 -9.63
C GLY A 93 -1.29 -26.28 -8.41
#